data_AF-A0A1M7RC53-F1
#
_entry.id   AF-A0A1M7RC53-F1
#
_cell.length_a   1.000
_cell.length_b   1.000
_cell.length_c   1.000
_cell.angle_alpha   90.00
_cell.angle_beta   90.00
_cell.angle_gamma   90.00
#
_symmetry.space_group_name_H-M   'P 1'
#
loop_
_entity.id
_entity.type
_entity.pdbx_description
1 polymer ?
#
loop_
_entity_poly.entity_id
_entity_poly.type
_entity_poly.pdbx_seq_one_letter_code
_entity_poly.pdbx_strand_id
1 'polypeptide(L)' 'MSKIAILALFSTIFIMGCASDSERAAAAERDVRRRVDVYGPACEQMGFKKDTDAWRFCVVTYSPTGHHH' A
#
# COMPACT_ATOMS: atom_id res chain seq x y z
N MET A 1 40.30 -13.42 -12.86
CA MET A 1 39.09 -14.28 -12.90
C MET A 1 38.23 -14.11 -11.64
N SER A 2 38.78 -14.23 -10.42
CA SER A 2 38.02 -14.06 -9.16
C SER A 2 37.28 -12.71 -9.00
N LYS A 3 37.90 -11.58 -9.40
CA LYS A 3 37.30 -10.23 -9.29
C LYS A 3 36.04 -10.04 -10.16
N ILE A 4 35.96 -10.71 -11.31
CA ILE A 4 34.81 -10.62 -12.23
C ILE A 4 33.61 -11.37 -11.67
N ALA A 5 33.85 -12.53 -11.04
CA ALA A 5 32.80 -13.30 -10.36
C ALA A 5 32.22 -12.54 -9.17
N ILE A 6 33.05 -11.80 -8.42
CA ILE A 6 32.60 -10.97 -7.30
C ILE A 6 31.73 -9.82 -7.80
N LEU A 7 32.15 -9.09 -8.85
CA LEU A 7 31.36 -8.00 -9.44
C LEU A 7 30.00 -8.49 -9.98
N ALA A 8 29.96 -9.64 -10.64
CA ALA A 8 28.73 -10.23 -11.17
C ALA A 8 27.74 -10.61 -10.05
N LEU A 9 28.22 -11.12 -8.91
CA LEU A 9 27.39 -11.48 -7.75
C LEU A 9 26.77 -10.25 -7.08
N PHE A 10 27.50 -9.13 -7.01
CA PHE A 10 26.98 -7.88 -6.46
C PHE A 10 25.90 -7.25 -7.37
N SER A 11 26.04 -7.37 -8.69
CA SER A 11 25.05 -6.83 -9.64
C SER A 11 23.68 -7.51 -9.52
N THR A 12 23.61 -8.80 -9.21
CA THR A 12 22.33 -9.52 -9.09
C THR A 12 21.53 -9.12 -7.84
N ILE A 13 22.20 -8.78 -6.74
CA ILE A 13 21.53 -8.36 -5.49
C ILE A 13 20.91 -6.96 -5.66
N PHE A 14 21.55 -6.09 -6.44
CA PHE A 14 21.06 -4.74 -6.68
C PHE A 14 19.75 -4.70 -7.47
N ILE A 15 19.55 -5.65 -8.39
CA ILE A 15 18.32 -5.72 -9.20
C ILE A 15 17.14 -6.28 -8.40
N MET A 16 17.39 -7.16 -7.41
CA MET A 16 16.33 -7.66 -6.51
C MET A 16 15.79 -6.59 -5.55
N GLY A 17 16.59 -5.56 -5.23
CA GLY A 17 16.15 -4.46 -4.36
C GLY A 17 15.10 -3.54 -4.97
N CYS A 18 15.15 -3.28 -6.29
CA CYS A 18 14.22 -2.36 -6.96
C CYS A 18 12.85 -2.98 -7.30
N ALA A 19 12.71 -4.31 -7.36
CA ALA A 19 11.43 -4.94 -7.73
C ALA A 19 10.37 -4.88 -6.61
N SER A 20 10.80 -4.90 -5.36
CA SER A 20 9.95 -5.06 -4.16
C SER A 20 9.00 -3.87 -3.88
N ASP A 21 9.42 -2.63 -4.15
CA ASP A 21 8.58 -1.46 -3.82
C ASP A 21 7.35 -1.35 -4.72
N SER A 22 7.47 -1.79 -5.98
CA SER A 22 6.34 -1.81 -6.91
C SER A 22 5.23 -2.78 -6.45
N GLU A 23 5.62 -3.94 -5.91
CA GLU A 23 4.70 -4.95 -5.42
C GLU A 23 3.99 -4.49 -4.14
N ARG A 24 4.72 -3.79 -3.25
CA ARG A 24 4.18 -3.18 -2.03
C ARG A 24 3.18 -2.07 -2.35
N ALA A 25 3.51 -1.19 -3.29
CA ALA A 25 2.60 -0.13 -3.73
C ALA A 25 1.31 -0.73 -4.32
N ALA A 26 1.44 -1.73 -5.20
CA ALA A 26 0.29 -2.41 -5.77
C ALA A 26 -0.56 -3.12 -4.70
N ALA A 27 0.06 -3.70 -3.67
CA ALA A 27 -0.65 -4.29 -2.54
C ALA A 27 -1.41 -3.24 -1.72
N ALA A 28 -0.77 -2.10 -1.41
CA ALA A 28 -1.39 -1.00 -0.68
C ALA A 28 -2.59 -0.42 -1.43
N GLU A 29 -2.50 -0.27 -2.75
CA GLU A 29 -3.64 0.21 -3.55
C GLU A 29 -4.83 -0.75 -3.54
N ARG A 30 -4.58 -2.07 -3.61
CA ARG A 30 -5.65 -3.08 -3.51
C ARG A 30 -6.35 -3.05 -2.16
N ASP A 31 -5.58 -2.84 -1.11
CA ASP A 31 -6.06 -2.74 0.26
C ASP A 31 -6.90 -1.46 0.49
N VAL A 32 -6.45 -0.31 -0.02
CA VAL A 32 -7.27 0.93 -0.05
C VAL A 32 -8.59 0.71 -0.79
N ARG A 33 -8.55 0.12 -1.99
CA ARG A 33 -9.75 -0.16 -2.79
C ARG A 33 -10.74 -1.02 -2.00
N ARG A 34 -10.26 -2.09 -1.36
CA ARG A 34 -11.09 -2.95 -0.50
C ARG A 34 -11.72 -2.17 0.64
N ARG A 35 -10.97 -1.29 1.32
CA ARG A 35 -11.52 -0.49 2.43
C ARG A 35 -12.62 0.44 1.97
N VAL A 36 -12.44 1.11 0.83
CA VAL A 36 -13.45 1.97 0.25
C VAL A 36 -14.73 1.19 -0.04
N ASP A 37 -14.62 -0.01 -0.63
CA ASP A 37 -15.79 -0.83 -0.95
C ASP A 37 -16.55 -1.30 0.30
N VAL A 38 -15.82 -1.67 1.37
CA VAL A 38 -16.42 -2.21 2.60
C VAL A 38 -16.94 -1.11 3.53
N TYR A 39 -16.15 -0.06 3.75
CA TYR A 39 -16.42 0.96 4.77
C TYR A 39 -16.99 2.27 4.18
N GLY A 40 -16.73 2.55 2.90
CA GLY A 40 -17.23 3.74 2.22
C GLY A 40 -18.75 3.93 2.34
N PRO A 41 -19.57 2.90 2.06
CA PRO A 41 -21.02 2.98 2.19
C PRO A 41 -21.49 3.27 3.62
N ALA A 42 -20.79 2.75 4.63
CA ALA A 42 -21.11 3.04 6.03
C ALA A 42 -20.77 4.49 6.38
N CYS A 43 -19.63 5.01 5.91
CA CYS A 43 -19.27 6.42 6.09
C CYS A 43 -20.25 7.37 5.40
N GLU A 44 -20.75 7.03 4.21
CA GLU A 44 -21.79 7.81 3.53
C GLU A 44 -23.11 7.80 4.32
N GLN A 45 -23.52 6.66 4.88
CA GLN A 45 -24.70 6.55 5.76
C GLN A 45 -24.56 7.36 7.06
N MET A 46 -23.34 7.53 7.56
CA MET A 46 -23.04 8.39 8.71
C MET A 46 -23.03 9.90 8.36
N GLY A 47 -23.25 10.26 7.09
CA GLY A 47 -23.34 11.64 6.63
C GLY A 47 -22.02 12.25 6.15
N PHE A 48 -20.94 11.46 6.06
CA PHE A 48 -19.71 11.94 5.44
C PHE A 48 -19.88 12.04 3.92
N LYS A 49 -19.60 13.22 3.36
CA LYS A 49 -19.62 13.42 1.91
C LYS A 49 -18.50 12.59 1.27
N LYS A 50 -18.85 11.73 0.32
CA LYS A 50 -17.90 10.91 -0.44
C LYS A 50 -16.74 11.73 -0.99
N ASP A 51 -15.56 11.13 -1.02
CA ASP A 51 -14.32 11.72 -1.54
C ASP A 51 -13.86 13.02 -0.86
N THR A 52 -14.36 13.31 0.34
CA THR A 52 -13.80 14.33 1.24
C THR A 52 -12.77 13.73 2.19
N ASP A 53 -11.92 14.57 2.77
CA ASP A 53 -10.93 14.11 3.76
C ASP A 53 -11.59 13.52 5.00
N ALA A 54 -12.74 14.07 5.43
CA ALA A 54 -13.51 13.50 6.52
C ALA A 54 -14.03 12.09 6.21
N TRP A 55 -14.47 11.85 4.98
CA TRP A 55 -14.87 10.51 4.53
C TRP A 55 -13.67 9.56 4.44
N ARG A 56 -12.53 10.00 3.91
CA ARG A 56 -11.30 9.19 3.86
C ARG A 56 -10.79 8.83 5.26
N PHE A 57 -10.86 9.78 6.18
CA PHE A 57 -10.54 9.56 7.59
C PHE A 57 -11.44 8.48 8.18
N CYS A 58 -12.77 8.59 8.00
CA CYS A 58 -13.72 7.55 8.40
C CYS A 58 -13.37 6.16 7.82
N VAL A 59 -13.13 6.08 6.51
CA VAL A 59 -12.78 4.81 5.82
C VAL A 59 -11.51 4.18 6.40
N VAL A 60 -10.51 4.98 6.77
CA VAL A 60 -9.26 4.50 7.38
C VAL A 60 -9.48 4.08 8.83
N THR A 61 -10.08 4.93 9.67
CA THR A 61 -10.22 4.69 11.11
C THR A 61 -11.00 3.41 11.44
N TYR A 62 -12.05 3.10 10.67
CA TYR A 62 -12.87 1.90 10.90
C TYR A 62 -12.32 0.65 10.21
N SER A 63 -11.25 0.77 9.44
CA SER A 63 -10.64 -0.37 8.78
C SER A 63 -9.71 -1.17 9.72
N PRO A 64 -9.61 -2.50 9.57
CA PRO A 64 -8.89 -3.36 10.52
C PRO A 64 -7.38 -3.10 10.54
N THR A 65 -6.86 -2.54 9.45
CA THR A 65 -5.44 -2.18 9.26
C THR A 65 -5.20 -0.68 9.44
N GLY A 66 -6.22 0.10 9.80
CA GLY A 66 -6.15 1.55 10.01
C GLY A 66 -5.58 1.95 11.38
N HIS A 67 -4.94 1.03 12.09
CA HIS A 67 -4.26 1.35 13.34
C HIS A 67 -3.07 2.29 13.05
N HIS A 68 -3.23 3.54 13.46
CA HIS A 68 -2.16 4.52 13.57
C HIS A 68 -1.07 3.95 14.50
N HIS A 69 0.11 3.67 13.93
CA HIS A 69 1.35 3.62 14.70
C HIS A 69 1.74 5.03 15.16
#